data_AF-A0A527YNF5-F1
#
_entry.id   AF-A0A527YNF5-F1
#
_cell.length_a   1.000
_cell.length_b   1.000
_cell.length_c   1.000
_cell.angle_alpha   90.00
_cell.angle_beta   90.00
_cell.angle_gamma   90.00
#
_symmetry.space_group_name_H-M   'P 1'
#
loop_
_entity.id
_entity.type
_entity.pdbx_description
1 polymer ?
#
loop_
_entity_poly.entity_id
_entity_poly.type
_entity_poly.pdbx_seq_one_letter_code
_entity_poly.pdbx_strand_id
1 'polypeptide(L)' 'VEIFHDHQRVASHVRRSQRSGHVTVNEHMPKAHQRYANTTPASLISRAARIGPNAAILVERMMRDRPHP' A
#
# COMPACT_ATOMS: atom_id res chain seq x y z
N VAL A 1 1.91 -15.07 -10.92
CA VAL A 1 1.60 -14.81 -12.34
C VAL A 1 2.86 -14.28 -12.95
N GLU A 2 3.42 -15.00 -13.92
CA GLU A 2 4.63 -14.59 -14.62
C GLU A 2 4.28 -14.28 -16.07
N ILE A 3 4.90 -13.25 -16.63
CA ILE A 3 4.71 -12.81 -18.02
C ILE A 3 6.06 -12.87 -18.71
N PHE A 4 6.08 -13.49 -19.88
CA PHE A 4 7.27 -13.67 -20.69
C PHE A 4 7.09 -13.03 -22.07
N HIS A 5 8.17 -12.45 -22.58
CA HIS A 5 8.30 -11.96 -23.95
C HIS A 5 9.60 -12.53 -24.52
N ASP A 6 9.56 -13.20 -25.68
CA ASP A 6 10.73 -13.87 -26.29
C ASP A 6 11.52 -14.76 -25.30
N HIS A 7 10.81 -15.58 -24.52
CA HIS A 7 11.40 -16.46 -23.49
C HIS A 7 12.09 -15.72 -22.32
N GLN A 8 12.03 -14.39 -22.26
CA GLN A 8 12.52 -13.59 -21.15
C GLN A 8 11.38 -13.18 -20.23
N ARG A 9 11.57 -13.33 -18.92
CA ARG A 9 10.55 -12.91 -17.93
C ARG A 9 10.55 -11.40 -17.80
N VAL A 10 9.44 -10.77 -18.19
CA VAL A 10 9.26 -9.30 -18.14
C VAL A 10 8.43 -8.84 -16.95
N ALA A 11 7.65 -9.73 -16.32
CA ALA A 11 6.90 -9.40 -15.11
C ALA A 11 6.67 -10.63 -14.22
N SER A 12 6.61 -10.42 -12.91
CA SER A 12 6.11 -11.41 -11.95
C SER A 12 5.27 -10.74 -10.87
N HIS A 13 4.07 -11.26 -10.66
CA HIS A 13 3.08 -10.72 -9.73
C HIS A 13 2.48 -11.82 -8.87
N VAL A 14 2.17 -11.52 -7.61
CA VAL A 14 1.41 -12.42 -6.73
C VAL A 14 0.00 -12.60 -7.29
N ARG A 15 -0.45 -13.86 -7.42
CA ARG A 15 -1.84 -14.16 -7.80
C ARG A 15 -2.72 -14.09 -6.54
N ARG A 16 -3.65 -13.14 -6.48
CA ARG A 16 -4.64 -13.06 -5.39
C ARG A 16 -5.95 -13.72 -5.82
N SER A 17 -6.56 -14.51 -4.94
CA SER A 17 -7.86 -15.19 -5.19
C SER A 17 -9.07 -14.47 -4.58
N GLN A 18 -8.86 -13.43 -3.78
CA GLN A 18 -9.95 -12.66 -3.18
C GLN A 18 -10.64 -11.79 -4.23
N ARG A 19 -11.97 -11.73 -4.17
CA ARG A 19 -12.79 -10.84 -5.01
C ARG A 19 -12.58 -9.40 -4.52
N SER A 20 -12.21 -8.49 -5.43
CA SER A 20 -11.84 -7.09 -5.19
C SER A 20 -10.43 -6.85 -4.60
N GLY A 21 -9.83 -5.71 -4.98
CA GLY A 21 -8.48 -5.28 -4.61
C GLY A 21 -7.51 -5.25 -5.80
N HIS A 22 -6.74 -4.16 -5.93
CA HIS A 22 -5.71 -4.01 -6.95
C HIS A 22 -4.36 -4.47 -6.35
N VAL A 23 -3.67 -5.38 -7.02
CA VAL A 23 -2.32 -5.82 -6.63
C VAL A 23 -1.38 -5.55 -7.78
N THR A 24 -0.30 -4.83 -7.51
CA THR A 24 0.74 -4.49 -8.48
C THR A 24 2.07 -4.44 -7.75
N VAL A 25 3.15 -4.84 -8.41
CA VAL A 25 4.50 -4.66 -7.84
C VAL A 25 4.91 -3.19 -7.93
N ASN A 26 5.75 -2.74 -7.01
CA ASN A 26 6.15 -1.33 -6.93
C ASN A 26 6.72 -0.80 -8.26
N GLU A 27 7.50 -1.62 -8.97
CA GLU A 27 8.12 -1.29 -10.26
C GLU A 27 7.12 -0.91 -11.35
N HIS A 28 5.92 -1.49 -11.35
CA HIS A 28 4.88 -1.25 -12.35
C HIS A 28 3.84 -0.21 -11.89
N MET A 29 3.93 0.24 -10.65
CA MET A 29 3.01 1.22 -10.10
C MET A 29 3.35 2.63 -10.62
N PRO A 30 2.38 3.49 -10.97
CA PRO A 30 2.67 4.87 -11.36
C PRO A 30 3.43 5.62 -10.25
N LYS A 31 4.35 6.53 -10.60
CA LYS A 31 5.17 7.27 -9.61
C LYS A 31 4.36 7.92 -8.49
N ALA A 32 3.20 8.50 -8.82
CA ALA A 32 2.31 9.08 -7.82
C ALA A 32 1.84 8.05 -6.78
N HIS A 33 1.49 6.85 -7.25
CA HIS A 33 1.06 5.75 -6.39
C HIS A 33 2.24 5.12 -5.64
N GLN A 34 3.42 4.99 -6.27
CA GLN A 34 4.65 4.50 -5.61
C GLN A 34 5.00 5.30 -4.35
N ARG A 35 4.85 6.63 -4.40
CA ARG A 35 5.10 7.52 -3.25
C ARG A 35 4.25 7.18 -2.03
N TYR A 36 3.05 6.64 -2.26
CA TYR A 36 2.09 6.26 -1.22
C TYR A 36 1.95 4.74 -1.08
N ALA A 37 2.75 3.93 -1.78
CA ALA A 37 2.61 2.47 -1.78
C ALA A 37 2.79 1.85 -0.38
N ASN A 38 3.55 2.50 0.49
CA ASN A 38 3.80 2.05 1.86
C ASN A 38 2.86 2.70 2.89
N THR A 39 1.73 3.29 2.44
CA THR A 39 0.76 3.92 3.34
C THR A 39 -0.07 2.84 4.04
N THR A 40 0.44 2.39 5.18
CA THR A 40 -0.26 1.49 6.11
C THR A 40 -0.80 2.27 7.31
N PRO A 41 -1.83 1.77 8.02
CA PRO A 41 -2.29 2.40 9.26
C PRO A 41 -1.17 2.68 10.26
N ALA A 42 -0.24 1.73 10.44
CA ALA A 42 0.93 1.90 11.30
C ALA A 42 1.86 3.04 10.83
N SER A 43 2.12 3.14 9.53
CA SER A 43 2.95 4.22 8.96
C SER A 43 2.30 5.60 9.14
N LEU A 44 0.97 5.67 9.03
CA LEU A 44 0.20 6.90 9.21
C LEU A 44 0.24 7.36 10.67
N ILE A 45 0.07 6.43 11.61
CA ILE A 45 0.19 6.72 13.05
C ILE A 45 1.61 7.20 13.41
N SER A 46 2.64 6.52 12.90
CA SER A 46 4.04 6.92 13.11
C SER A 46 4.34 8.33 12.58
N ARG A 47 3.82 8.66 11.39
CA ARG A 47 3.93 10.03 10.83
C ARG A 47 3.20 11.06 11.67
N ALA A 48 2.02 10.74 12.19
CA ALA A 48 1.26 11.62 13.06
C ALA A 48 1.94 11.86 14.41
N ALA A 49 2.61 10.83 14.96
CA ALA A 49 3.38 10.95 16.20
C ALA A 49 4.54 11.95 16.08
N ARG A 50 5.12 12.12 14.88
CA ARG A 50 6.14 13.16 14.63
C ARG A 50 5.59 14.59 14.72
N ILE A 51 4.28 14.77 14.54
CA ILE A 51 3.60 16.07 14.71
C ILE A 51 3.29 16.28 16.20
N GLY A 52 2.80 15.25 16.88
CA GLY A 52 2.59 15.26 18.32
C GLY A 52 1.63 14.16 18.81
N PRO A 53 1.54 13.95 20.13
CA PRO A 53 0.76 12.86 20.72
C PRO A 53 -0.74 12.98 20.39
N ASN A 54 -1.31 14.19 20.42
CA ASN A 54 -2.72 14.42 20.11
C ASN A 54 -3.06 14.10 18.64
N ALA A 55 -2.12 14.38 17.72
CA ALA A 55 -2.28 14.04 16.30
C ALA A 55 -2.25 12.52 16.08
N ALA A 56 -1.36 11.81 16.78
CA ALA A 56 -1.30 10.34 16.73
C ALA A 56 -2.60 9.69 17.21
N ILE A 57 -3.16 10.15 18.34
CA ILE A 57 -4.42 9.64 18.89
C ILE A 57 -5.59 9.84 17.92
N LEU A 58 -5.67 11.01 17.27
CA LEU A 58 -6.70 11.29 16.27
C LEU A 58 -6.60 10.32 15.09
N VAL A 59 -5.40 10.16 14.53
CA VAL A 59 -5.15 9.29 13.38
C VAL A 59 -5.39 7.82 13.74
N GLU A 60 -5.01 7.38 14.94
CA GLU A 60 -5.29 6.03 15.42
C GLU A 60 -6.81 5.76 15.47
N ARG A 61 -7.60 6.68 16.05
CA ARG A 61 -9.07 6.56 16.08
C ARG A 61 -9.65 6.51 14.67
N MET A 62 -9.23 7.42 13.78
CA MET A 62 -9.70 7.42 12.39
C MET A 62 -9.46 6.09 11.67
N MET A 63 -8.28 5.47 11.88
CA MET A 63 -7.94 4.18 11.28
C MET A 63 -8.72 3.00 11.90
N ARG A 64 -9.10 3.11 13.19
CA ARG A 64 -9.92 2.12 13.89
C ARG A 64 -11.38 2.18 13.45
N ASP A 65 -11.93 3.38 13.32
CA ASP A 65 -13.34 3.62 12.98
C ASP A 65 -13.62 3.43 11.48
N ARG A 66 -12.59 3.58 10.64
CA ARG A 66 -12.68 3.42 9.19
C ARG A 66 -11.53 2.54 8.70
N PRO A 67 -11.75 1.22 8.53
CA PRO A 67 -10.74 0.32 8.01
C PRO A 67 -10.24 0.83 6.65
N HIS A 68 -8.98 1.22 6.57
CA HIS A 68 -8.37 1.63 5.31
C HIS A 68 -8.19 0.39 4.41
N PRO A 69 -8.60 0.43 3.13
CA PRO A 69 -8.45 -0.67 2.19
C PRO A 69 -6.99 -0.90 1.75
#